data_AF-A0A8T5DUU9-F1
#
_entry.id   AF-A0A8T5DUU9-F1
#
_cell.length_a   1.000
_cell.length_b   1.000
_cell.length_c   1.000
_cell.angle_alpha   90.00
_cell.angle_beta   90.00
_cell.angle_gamma   90.00
#
_symmetry.space_group_name_H-M   'P 1'
#
loop_
_entity.id
_entity.type
_entity.pdbx_description
1 polymer ?
#
loop_
_entity_poly.entity_id
_entity_poly.type
_entity_poly.pdbx_seq_one_letter_code
_entity_poly.pdbx_strand_id
1 'polypeptide(L)'
;MAHSFESNFDHGQYDCSLEELTSRNKQIILLFSFGVFWLWLFIGVFDILWFWEEFYFAVSETGVISGGIWWSLLASLLTGMALGPLVFSVLIFSYRTKDVTEKWKGQIWGYLFLINPSIIWGLLWLVCLPYTLGILPWGEWSMNWWKIFPYGFGLVWLGGLPALIVIFNFLNLFINQKYNFNEQKEQEEDLTPNLDKEKAAKQLQEALKNINESTESFWDNV
;
A
#
# COMPACT_ATOMS: atom_id res chain seq x y z
N MET A 1 4.93 -15.58 46.91
CA MET A 1 5.02 -14.28 46.21
C MET A 1 5.26 -14.57 44.74
N ALA A 2 4.17 -14.66 43.97
CA ALA A 2 4.25 -14.73 42.51
C ALA A 2 3.77 -13.37 42.00
N HIS A 3 4.68 -12.54 41.50
CA HIS A 3 4.33 -11.36 40.74
C HIS A 3 3.79 -11.83 39.39
N SER A 4 2.47 -11.89 39.26
CA SER A 4 1.82 -11.93 37.95
C SER A 4 2.14 -10.60 37.27
N PHE A 5 3.07 -10.64 36.33
CA PHE A 5 3.33 -9.55 35.39
C PHE A 5 2.12 -9.50 34.43
N GLU A 6 0.98 -8.99 34.93
CA GLU A 6 -0.07 -8.51 34.04
C GLU A 6 0.48 -7.27 33.37
N SER A 7 1.07 -7.45 32.19
CA SER A 7 1.24 -6.35 31.25
C SER A 7 -0.17 -5.85 30.93
N ASN A 8 -0.60 -4.79 31.60
CA ASN A 8 -1.71 -3.96 31.15
C ASN A 8 -1.30 -3.37 29.78
N PHE A 9 -1.41 -4.18 28.72
CA PHE A 9 -1.47 -3.68 27.37
C PHE A 9 -2.80 -2.94 27.27
N ASP A 10 -2.75 -1.64 27.48
CA ASP A 10 -3.89 -0.77 27.28
C ASP A 10 -4.22 -0.74 25.78
N HIS A 11 -5.11 -1.64 25.37
CA HIS A 11 -5.56 -1.76 23.98
C HIS A 11 -6.21 -0.47 23.46
N GLY A 12 -6.65 0.43 24.35
CA GLY A 12 -7.22 1.72 23.99
C GLY A 12 -6.21 2.70 23.37
N GLN A 13 -4.91 2.47 23.52
CA GLN A 13 -3.87 3.34 22.96
C GLN A 13 -3.82 3.34 21.43
N TYR A 14 -4.37 2.30 20.81
CA TYR A 14 -4.45 2.15 19.35
C TYR A 14 -5.85 2.46 18.80
N ASP A 15 -6.81 2.82 19.65
CA ASP A 15 -8.19 3.03 19.25
C ASP A 15 -8.40 4.44 18.70
N CYS A 16 -9.21 4.56 17.65
CA CYS A 16 -9.59 5.85 17.08
C CYS A 16 -10.71 6.52 17.88
N SER A 17 -10.87 7.84 17.71
CA SER A 17 -11.98 8.59 18.32
C SER A 17 -13.37 8.07 17.91
N LEU A 18 -14.38 8.27 18.78
CA LEU A 18 -15.75 7.81 18.52
C LEU A 18 -16.40 8.51 17.32
N GLU A 19 -16.04 9.77 17.07
CA GLU A 19 -16.47 10.53 15.89
C GLU A 19 -15.91 9.90 14.61
N GLU A 20 -14.62 9.57 14.60
CA GLU A 20 -13.97 8.93 13.45
C GLU A 20 -14.51 7.52 13.20
N LEU A 21 -14.73 6.75 14.26
CA LEU A 21 -15.35 5.42 14.19
C LEU A 21 -16.74 5.50 13.54
N THR A 22 -17.56 6.47 13.96
CA THR A 22 -18.91 6.68 13.41
C THR A 22 -18.87 7.08 11.94
N SER A 23 -17.96 7.99 11.58
CA SER A 23 -17.72 8.41 10.20
C SER A 23 -17.32 7.24 9.30
N ARG A 24 -16.34 6.44 9.74
CA ARG A 24 -15.87 5.24 9.01
C ARG A 24 -16.98 4.20 8.87
N ASN A 25 -17.78 3.95 9.90
CA ASN A 25 -18.93 3.03 9.82
C ASN A 25 -19.94 3.47 8.77
N LYS A 26 -20.26 4.76 8.70
CA LYS A 26 -21.15 5.31 7.67
C LYS A 26 -20.58 5.09 6.27
N GLN A 27 -19.28 5.34 6.08
CA GLN A 27 -18.60 5.12 4.79
C GLN A 27 -18.61 3.65 4.38
N ILE A 28 -18.31 2.74 5.32
CA ILE A 28 -18.33 1.28 5.08
C ILE A 28 -19.73 0.84 4.62
N ILE A 29 -20.78 1.21 5.35
CA ILE A 29 -22.15 0.80 5.02
C ILE A 29 -22.56 1.33 3.64
N LEU A 30 -22.23 2.59 3.34
CA LEU A 30 -22.53 3.21 2.05
C LEU A 30 -21.79 2.48 0.92
N LEU A 31 -20.47 2.34 1.03
CA LEU A 31 -19.64 1.70 -0.01
C LEU A 31 -19.99 0.23 -0.21
N PHE A 32 -20.26 -0.50 0.87
CA PHE A 32 -20.69 -1.89 0.79
C PHE A 32 -22.04 -2.03 0.09
N SER A 33 -23.04 -1.27 0.52
CA SER A 33 -24.40 -1.34 -0.06
C SER A 33 -24.40 -0.92 -1.52
N PHE A 34 -23.72 0.19 -1.84
CA PHE A 34 -23.52 0.63 -3.21
C PHE A 34 -22.74 -0.42 -4.02
N GLY A 35 -21.67 -0.98 -3.44
CA GLY A 35 -20.82 -1.98 -4.09
C GLY A 35 -21.55 -3.28 -4.44
N VAL A 36 -22.43 -3.78 -3.57
CA VAL A 36 -23.25 -4.97 -3.86
C VAL A 36 -24.19 -4.70 -5.04
N PHE A 37 -24.89 -3.56 -5.01
CA PHE A 37 -25.78 -3.16 -6.12
C PHE A 37 -25.00 -2.93 -7.43
N TRP A 38 -23.85 -2.27 -7.33
CA TRP A 38 -22.99 -1.94 -8.46
C TRP A 38 -22.40 -3.20 -9.10
N LEU A 39 -21.90 -4.14 -8.29
CA LEU A 39 -21.42 -5.44 -8.77
C LEU A 39 -22.53 -6.20 -9.48
N TRP A 40 -23.76 -6.19 -8.94
CA TRP A 40 -24.90 -6.82 -9.58
C TRP A 40 -25.20 -6.22 -10.97
N LEU A 41 -25.15 -4.89 -11.13
CA LEU A 41 -25.30 -4.26 -12.46
C LEU A 41 -24.21 -4.71 -13.43
N PHE A 42 -22.97 -4.77 -12.98
CA PHE A 42 -21.84 -5.17 -13.81
C PHE A 42 -21.92 -6.63 -14.25
N ILE A 43 -22.40 -7.52 -13.40
CA ILE A 43 -22.59 -8.93 -13.76
C ILE A 43 -23.87 -9.11 -14.59
N GLY A 44 -24.99 -8.54 -14.18
CA GLY A 44 -26.30 -8.81 -14.77
C GLY A 44 -26.66 -7.98 -16.01
N VAL A 45 -26.13 -6.77 -16.14
CA VAL A 45 -26.44 -5.85 -17.25
C VAL A 45 -25.26 -5.74 -18.21
N PHE A 46 -24.05 -5.54 -17.68
CA PHE A 46 -22.85 -5.38 -18.50
C PHE A 46 -22.17 -6.69 -18.86
N ASP A 47 -22.59 -7.80 -18.27
CA ASP A 47 -22.08 -9.15 -18.53
C ASP A 47 -20.55 -9.21 -18.59
N ILE A 48 -19.88 -8.78 -17.50
CA ILE A 48 -18.40 -8.83 -17.45
C ILE A 48 -17.88 -10.26 -17.73
N LEU A 49 -18.65 -11.28 -17.33
CA LEU A 49 -18.26 -12.68 -17.48
C LEU A 49 -18.08 -13.05 -18.95
N TRP A 50 -18.97 -12.57 -19.83
CA TRP A 50 -18.84 -12.77 -21.26
C TRP A 50 -17.49 -12.27 -21.82
N PHE A 51 -17.01 -11.10 -21.38
CA PHE A 51 -15.70 -10.59 -21.84
C PHE A 51 -14.53 -11.48 -21.42
N TRP A 52 -14.61 -12.09 -20.22
CA TRP A 52 -13.61 -13.06 -19.77
C TRP A 52 -13.72 -14.39 -20.53
N GLU A 53 -14.93 -14.86 -20.80
CA GLU A 53 -15.17 -16.07 -21.61
C GLU A 53 -14.61 -15.94 -23.02
N GLU A 54 -14.88 -14.83 -23.70
CA GLU A 54 -14.31 -14.54 -25.04
C GLU A 54 -12.79 -14.47 -25.02
N PHE A 55 -12.20 -13.90 -23.96
CA PHE A 55 -10.76 -13.91 -23.77
C PHE A 55 -10.22 -15.35 -23.63
N TYR A 56 -10.80 -16.16 -22.74
CA TYR A 56 -10.34 -17.53 -22.52
C TYR A 56 -10.51 -18.39 -23.77
N PHE A 57 -11.62 -18.24 -24.47
CA PHE A 57 -11.89 -18.91 -25.74
C PHE A 57 -10.86 -18.54 -26.81
N ALA A 58 -10.53 -17.25 -26.95
CA ALA A 58 -9.50 -16.78 -27.87
C ALA A 58 -8.09 -17.29 -27.52
N VAL A 59 -7.80 -17.53 -26.23
CA VAL A 59 -6.55 -18.15 -25.80
C VAL A 59 -6.54 -19.65 -26.06
N SER A 60 -7.67 -20.35 -25.90
CA SER A 60 -7.74 -21.81 -25.98
C SER A 60 -7.89 -22.38 -27.38
N GLU A 61 -8.70 -21.76 -28.26
CA GLU A 61 -9.05 -22.38 -29.54
C GLU A 61 -8.20 -21.93 -30.73
N THR A 62 -7.75 -20.68 -30.78
CA THR A 62 -7.31 -20.14 -32.06
C THR A 62 -5.83 -20.38 -32.40
N GLY A 63 -4.90 -20.51 -31.45
CA GLY A 63 -3.44 -20.57 -31.74
C GLY A 63 -2.86 -19.34 -32.48
N VAL A 64 -3.74 -18.51 -33.02
CA VAL A 64 -3.59 -17.22 -33.65
C VAL A 64 -4.21 -16.22 -32.67
N ILE A 65 -3.47 -15.19 -32.35
CA ILE A 65 -3.92 -14.12 -31.46
C ILE A 65 -5.10 -13.40 -32.14
N SER A 66 -6.33 -13.79 -31.79
CA SER A 66 -7.55 -13.21 -32.35
C SER A 66 -7.88 -11.88 -31.66
N GLY A 67 -8.82 -11.11 -32.24
CA GLY A 67 -9.34 -9.89 -31.63
C GLY A 67 -9.89 -10.08 -30.21
N GLY A 68 -10.33 -11.31 -29.87
CA GLY A 68 -10.90 -11.64 -28.57
C GLY A 68 -9.92 -11.47 -27.40
N ILE A 69 -8.62 -11.54 -27.65
CA ILE A 69 -7.61 -11.34 -26.60
C ILE A 69 -7.62 -9.89 -26.05
N TRP A 70 -8.01 -8.91 -26.86
CA TRP A 70 -8.13 -7.51 -26.44
C TRP A 70 -9.28 -7.28 -25.46
N TRP A 71 -10.27 -8.18 -25.41
CA TRP A 71 -11.33 -8.11 -24.42
C TRP A 71 -10.82 -8.27 -22.99
N SER A 72 -9.67 -8.92 -22.77
CA SER A 72 -9.05 -9.02 -21.43
C SER A 72 -8.75 -7.66 -20.79
N LEU A 73 -8.37 -6.66 -21.59
CA LEU A 73 -8.08 -5.31 -21.08
C LEU A 73 -9.36 -4.64 -20.58
N LEU A 74 -10.43 -4.76 -21.36
CA LEU A 74 -11.74 -4.23 -20.99
C LEU A 74 -12.33 -5.02 -19.81
N ALA A 75 -12.22 -6.35 -19.82
CA ALA A 75 -12.67 -7.22 -18.75
C ALA A 75 -11.98 -6.89 -17.42
N SER A 76 -10.65 -6.70 -17.42
CA SER A 76 -9.90 -6.27 -16.23
C SER A 76 -10.34 -4.89 -15.75
N LEU A 77 -10.51 -3.93 -16.67
CA LEU A 77 -10.96 -2.59 -16.32
C LEU A 77 -12.34 -2.61 -15.65
N LEU A 78 -13.31 -3.29 -16.27
CA LEU A 78 -14.68 -3.40 -15.77
C LEU A 78 -14.73 -4.20 -14.46
N THR A 79 -13.92 -5.24 -14.32
CA THR A 79 -13.81 -6.02 -13.07
C THR A 79 -13.32 -5.13 -11.92
N GLY A 80 -12.28 -4.32 -12.14
CA GLY A 80 -11.80 -3.40 -11.11
C GLY A 80 -12.79 -2.28 -10.79
N MET A 81 -13.55 -1.79 -11.78
CA MET A 81 -14.64 -0.83 -11.54
C MET A 81 -15.80 -1.44 -10.74
N ALA A 82 -16.14 -2.70 -11.02
CA ALA A 82 -17.21 -3.42 -10.33
C ALA A 82 -16.84 -3.73 -8.88
N LEU A 83 -15.62 -4.20 -8.64
CA LEU A 83 -15.15 -4.59 -7.31
C LEU A 83 -14.65 -3.40 -6.46
N GLY A 84 -14.30 -2.28 -7.09
CA GLY A 84 -13.71 -1.11 -6.42
C GLY A 84 -14.42 -0.70 -5.12
N PRO A 85 -15.73 -0.41 -5.14
CA PRO A 85 -16.46 -0.01 -3.93
C PRO A 85 -16.42 -1.03 -2.80
N LEU A 86 -16.47 -2.33 -3.13
CA LEU A 86 -16.40 -3.41 -2.14
C LEU A 86 -14.99 -3.51 -1.53
N VAL A 87 -13.95 -3.42 -2.35
CA VAL A 87 -12.56 -3.44 -1.89
C VAL A 87 -12.26 -2.23 -1.00
N PHE A 88 -12.75 -1.03 -1.36
CA PHE A 88 -12.63 0.15 -0.52
C PHE A 88 -13.33 -0.03 0.83
N SER A 89 -14.54 -0.62 0.83
CA SER A 89 -15.25 -0.92 2.07
C SER A 89 -14.48 -1.87 2.98
N VAL A 90 -13.92 -2.95 2.43
CA VAL A 90 -13.11 -3.93 3.18
C VAL A 90 -11.84 -3.28 3.73
N LEU A 91 -11.20 -2.41 2.95
CA LEU A 91 -10.01 -1.69 3.39
C LEU A 91 -10.33 -0.80 4.60
N ILE A 92 -11.39 0.01 4.54
CA ILE A 92 -11.79 0.87 5.67
C ILE A 92 -12.21 0.02 6.88
N PHE A 93 -12.84 -1.13 6.64
CA PHE A 93 -13.21 -2.06 7.70
C PHE A 93 -11.98 -2.64 8.43
N SER A 94 -10.86 -2.88 7.74
CA SER A 94 -9.66 -3.51 8.33
C SER A 94 -8.95 -2.64 9.37
N TYR A 95 -9.04 -1.31 9.24
CA TYR A 95 -8.50 -0.35 10.20
C TYR A 95 -9.60 0.40 10.97
N ARG A 96 -10.86 -0.03 10.87
CA ARG A 96 -12.05 0.67 11.38
C ARG A 96 -11.88 1.22 12.79
N THR A 97 -11.42 0.39 13.73
CA THR A 97 -11.26 0.75 15.15
C THR A 97 -9.91 1.36 15.47
N LYS A 98 -8.96 1.31 14.52
CA LYS A 98 -7.55 1.60 14.78
C LYS A 98 -7.18 3.02 14.37
N ASP A 99 -6.34 3.67 15.16
CA ASP A 99 -5.76 4.98 14.84
C ASP A 99 -4.49 4.84 13.99
N VAL A 100 -4.69 4.74 12.68
CA VAL A 100 -3.63 4.58 11.68
C VAL A 100 -3.16 5.91 11.11
N THR A 101 -1.87 6.00 10.77
CA THR A 101 -1.25 7.26 10.34
C THR A 101 -1.75 7.71 8.98
N GLU A 102 -1.90 9.03 8.78
CA GLU A 102 -2.34 9.60 7.49
C GLU A 102 -1.37 9.26 6.35
N LYS A 103 -0.07 9.16 6.66
CA LYS A 103 0.95 8.72 5.69
C LYS A 103 0.70 7.28 5.24
N TRP A 104 0.40 6.38 6.16
CA TRP A 104 0.07 4.99 5.83
C TRP A 104 -1.24 4.90 5.03
N LYS A 105 -2.28 5.67 5.42
CA LYS A 105 -3.52 5.78 4.65
C LYS A 105 -3.21 6.22 3.21
N GLY A 106 -2.49 7.32 3.02
CA GLY A 106 -2.13 7.81 1.69
C GLY A 106 -1.40 6.76 0.83
N GLN A 107 -0.47 6.01 1.42
CA GLN A 107 0.25 4.94 0.73
C GLN A 107 -0.66 3.78 0.33
N ILE A 108 -1.47 3.25 1.26
CA ILE A 108 -2.33 2.08 0.98
C ILE A 108 -3.40 2.42 -0.06
N TRP A 109 -3.96 3.63 -0.01
CA TRP A 109 -4.91 4.13 -1.02
C TRP A 109 -4.24 4.31 -2.39
N GLY A 110 -3.02 4.85 -2.41
CA GLY A 110 -2.24 4.99 -3.65
C GLY A 110 -1.94 3.64 -4.31
N TYR A 111 -1.52 2.64 -3.53
CA TYR A 111 -1.32 1.29 -4.07
C TYR A 111 -2.62 0.67 -4.56
N LEU A 112 -3.72 0.82 -3.82
CA LEU A 112 -5.02 0.28 -4.23
C LEU A 112 -5.50 0.86 -5.56
N PHE A 113 -5.28 2.16 -5.79
CA PHE A 113 -5.55 2.79 -7.08
C PHE A 113 -4.66 2.24 -8.21
N LEU A 114 -3.40 1.94 -7.93
CA LEU A 114 -2.43 1.45 -8.91
C LEU A 114 -2.60 -0.04 -9.28
N ILE A 115 -3.29 -0.85 -8.48
CA ILE A 115 -3.49 -2.28 -8.76
C ILE A 115 -4.12 -2.48 -10.14
N ASN A 116 -5.28 -1.89 -10.41
CA ASN A 116 -6.00 -2.15 -11.66
C ASN A 116 -5.22 -1.67 -12.90
N PRO A 117 -4.68 -0.44 -12.95
CA PRO A 117 -3.79 -0.01 -14.03
C PRO A 117 -2.57 -0.91 -14.23
N SER A 118 -1.97 -1.41 -13.15
CA SER A 118 -0.80 -2.30 -13.24
C SER A 118 -1.15 -3.68 -13.83
N ILE A 119 -2.33 -4.22 -13.53
CA ILE A 119 -2.83 -5.46 -14.14
C ILE A 119 -3.11 -5.25 -15.62
N ILE A 120 -3.77 -4.14 -15.99
CA ILE A 120 -4.03 -3.79 -17.40
C ILE A 120 -2.72 -3.64 -18.16
N TRP A 121 -1.70 -3.03 -17.56
CA TRP A 121 -0.36 -2.94 -18.13
C TRP A 121 0.25 -4.33 -18.37
N GLY A 122 0.20 -5.21 -17.37
CA GLY A 122 0.69 -6.58 -17.49
C GLY A 122 -0.02 -7.37 -18.58
N LEU A 123 -1.36 -7.26 -18.65
CA LEU A 123 -2.17 -7.88 -19.70
C LEU A 123 -1.84 -7.32 -21.08
N LEU A 124 -1.67 -6.00 -21.22
CA LEU A 124 -1.30 -5.37 -22.49
C LEU A 124 0.02 -5.95 -23.02
N TRP A 125 1.00 -6.14 -22.15
CA TRP A 125 2.26 -6.78 -22.52
C TRP A 125 2.05 -8.24 -22.92
N LEU A 126 1.24 -9.01 -22.18
CA LEU A 126 0.92 -10.39 -22.51
C LEU A 126 0.24 -10.50 -23.89
N VAL A 127 -0.72 -9.61 -24.18
CA VAL A 127 -1.39 -9.52 -25.48
C VAL A 127 -0.42 -9.15 -26.61
N CYS A 128 0.49 -8.21 -26.36
CA CYS A 128 1.42 -7.71 -27.37
C CYS A 128 2.61 -8.66 -27.63
N LEU A 129 3.02 -9.46 -26.65
CA LEU A 129 4.23 -10.28 -26.71
C LEU A 129 4.28 -11.21 -27.95
N PRO A 130 3.23 -11.99 -28.29
CA PRO A 130 3.34 -12.88 -29.43
C PRO A 130 3.32 -12.13 -30.78
N TYR A 131 2.78 -10.91 -30.85
CA TYR A 131 2.99 -10.03 -32.02
C TYR A 131 4.43 -9.52 -32.12
N THR A 132 5.05 -9.17 -30.99
CA THR A 132 6.45 -8.72 -31.00
C THR A 132 7.45 -9.83 -31.32
N LEU A 133 7.12 -11.09 -31.00
CA LEU A 133 7.86 -12.26 -31.46
C LEU A 133 7.72 -12.42 -32.98
N GLY A 134 6.55 -12.16 -33.56
CA GLY A 134 6.32 -12.24 -35.01
C GLY A 134 7.16 -11.26 -35.86
N ILE A 135 7.74 -10.22 -35.25
CA ILE A 135 8.57 -9.21 -35.93
C ILE A 135 10.03 -9.69 -36.09
N LEU A 136 10.46 -10.70 -35.33
CA LEU A 136 11.83 -11.20 -35.39
C LEU A 136 12.04 -12.04 -36.65
N PRO A 137 13.17 -11.84 -37.37
CA PRO A 137 13.60 -12.78 -38.39
C PRO A 137 14.08 -14.06 -37.70
N TRP A 138 13.15 -14.99 -37.51
CA TRP A 138 13.42 -16.34 -37.04
C TRP A 138 14.08 -17.13 -38.18
N GLY A 139 15.39 -17.29 -38.10
CA GLY A 139 16.13 -18.26 -38.90
C GLY A 139 16.18 -19.62 -38.18
N GLU A 140 17.13 -20.46 -38.56
CA GLU A 140 17.33 -21.77 -37.92
C GLU A 140 17.55 -21.62 -36.39
N TRP A 141 16.80 -22.39 -35.60
CA TRP A 141 16.74 -22.26 -34.14
C TRP A 141 18.10 -22.49 -33.47
N SER A 142 18.91 -23.40 -34.01
CA SER A 142 20.26 -23.71 -33.55
C SER A 142 21.17 -22.47 -33.46
N MET A 143 20.96 -21.48 -34.33
CA MET A 143 21.76 -20.25 -34.41
C MET A 143 21.09 -19.02 -33.78
N ASN A 144 19.77 -19.07 -33.55
CA ASN A 144 18.96 -17.90 -33.21
C ASN A 144 18.17 -18.03 -31.89
N TRP A 145 18.29 -19.15 -31.16
CA TRP A 145 17.57 -19.39 -29.91
C TRP A 145 17.77 -18.28 -28.86
N TRP A 146 18.95 -17.62 -28.84
CA TRP A 146 19.26 -16.53 -27.92
C TRP A 146 18.40 -15.26 -28.15
N LYS A 147 17.74 -15.11 -29.31
CA LYS A 147 16.84 -13.98 -29.58
C LYS A 147 15.60 -13.98 -28.68
N ILE A 148 15.31 -15.08 -27.99
CA ILE A 148 14.24 -15.14 -26.97
C ILE A 148 14.59 -14.37 -25.69
N PHE A 149 15.88 -14.19 -25.37
CA PHE A 149 16.31 -13.63 -24.08
C PHE A 149 15.80 -12.22 -23.80
N PRO A 150 15.86 -11.25 -24.74
CA PRO A 150 15.27 -9.93 -24.53
C PRO A 150 13.76 -9.98 -24.24
N TYR A 151 13.05 -10.99 -24.75
CA TYR A 151 11.62 -11.15 -24.58
C TYR A 151 11.27 -11.81 -23.24
N GLY A 152 11.95 -12.91 -22.89
CA GLY A 152 11.72 -13.61 -21.62
C GLY A 152 12.33 -12.94 -20.39
N PHE A 153 13.52 -12.33 -20.52
CA PHE A 153 14.25 -11.70 -19.42
C PHE A 153 14.06 -10.17 -19.34
N GLY A 154 13.59 -9.54 -20.43
CA GLY A 154 13.34 -8.09 -20.49
C GLY A 154 11.86 -7.75 -20.55
N LEU A 155 11.19 -8.07 -21.66
CA LEU A 155 9.84 -7.58 -21.96
C LEU A 155 8.75 -8.20 -21.07
N VAL A 156 8.84 -9.50 -20.78
CA VAL A 156 7.93 -10.16 -19.82
C VAL A 156 8.07 -9.54 -18.43
N TRP A 157 9.30 -9.26 -18.00
CA TRP A 157 9.54 -8.61 -16.71
C TRP A 157 9.06 -7.16 -16.72
N LEU A 158 9.35 -6.38 -17.75
CA LEU A 158 8.90 -4.99 -17.85
C LEU A 158 7.36 -4.86 -17.85
N GLY A 159 6.66 -5.85 -18.44
CA GLY A 159 5.21 -5.91 -18.42
C GLY A 159 4.61 -6.39 -17.10
N GLY A 160 5.03 -7.57 -16.62
CA GLY A 160 4.40 -8.23 -15.48
C GLY A 160 4.91 -7.79 -14.11
N LEU A 161 6.18 -7.36 -13.99
CA LEU A 161 6.79 -6.99 -12.72
C LEU A 161 6.10 -5.80 -12.03
N PRO A 162 5.67 -4.72 -12.74
CA PRO A 162 4.95 -3.62 -12.10
C PRO A 162 3.70 -4.09 -11.33
N ALA A 163 2.91 -5.00 -11.90
CA ALA A 163 1.73 -5.55 -11.25
C ALA A 163 2.09 -6.32 -9.97
N LEU A 164 3.10 -7.18 -10.05
CA LEU A 164 3.57 -7.96 -8.90
C LEU A 164 4.11 -7.06 -7.79
N ILE A 165 4.90 -6.03 -8.12
CA ILE A 165 5.45 -5.08 -7.14
C ILE A 165 4.33 -4.31 -6.46
N VAL A 166 3.36 -3.80 -7.21
CA VAL A 166 2.23 -3.04 -6.65
C VAL A 166 1.40 -3.92 -5.72
N ILE A 167 1.05 -5.14 -6.15
CA ILE A 167 0.28 -6.08 -5.33
C ILE A 167 1.06 -6.49 -4.09
N PHE A 168 2.35 -6.82 -4.21
CA PHE A 168 3.18 -7.22 -3.07
C PHE A 168 3.32 -6.08 -2.05
N ASN A 169 3.61 -4.86 -2.51
CA ASN A 169 3.74 -3.70 -1.63
C ASN A 169 2.39 -3.37 -0.95
N PHE A 170 1.27 -3.48 -1.68
CA PHE A 170 -0.06 -3.34 -1.10
C PHE A 170 -0.30 -4.35 0.02
N LEU A 171 -0.06 -5.65 -0.24
CA LEU A 171 -0.25 -6.69 0.77
C LEU A 171 0.66 -6.50 1.98
N ASN A 172 1.93 -6.16 1.75
CA ASN A 172 2.89 -5.91 2.80
C ASN A 172 2.46 -4.72 3.69
N LEU A 173 2.00 -3.62 3.09
CA LEU A 173 1.48 -2.45 3.83
C LEU A 173 0.14 -2.74 4.51
N PHE A 174 -0.72 -3.54 3.88
CA PHE A 174 -2.01 -3.92 4.45
C PHE A 174 -1.86 -4.73 5.73
N ILE A 175 -0.89 -5.65 5.75
CA ILE A 175 -0.54 -6.47 6.92
C ILE A 175 0.19 -5.61 7.97
N ASN A 176 1.15 -4.77 7.54
CA ASN A 176 1.96 -3.94 8.43
C ASN A 176 1.39 -2.52 8.56
N GLN A 177 0.30 -2.41 9.32
CA GLN A 177 -0.35 -1.13 9.62
C GLN A 177 0.54 -0.25 10.51
N LYS A 178 0.62 1.05 10.21
CA LYS A 178 1.34 2.03 11.03
C LYS A 178 0.34 2.84 11.86
N TYR A 179 0.66 3.04 13.13
CA TYR A 179 -0.21 3.66 14.13
C TYR A 179 0.37 4.98 14.62
N ASN A 180 -0.48 5.98 14.89
CA ASN A 180 -0.04 7.29 15.39
C ASN A 180 0.63 7.17 16.76
N PHE A 181 0.16 6.26 17.62
CA PHE A 181 0.76 5.99 18.92
C PHE A 181 2.25 5.62 18.84
N ASN A 182 2.63 4.79 17.86
CA ASN A 182 4.03 4.41 17.68
C ASN A 182 4.89 5.60 17.23
N GLU A 183 4.39 6.45 16.33
CA GLU A 183 5.10 7.65 15.88
C GLU A 183 5.25 8.68 17.02
N GLN A 184 4.22 8.84 17.86
CA GLN A 184 4.28 9.71 19.04
C GLN A 184 5.31 9.22 20.05
N LYS A 185 5.33 7.91 20.33
CA LYS A 185 6.29 7.31 21.25
C LYS A 185 7.73 7.45 20.75
N GLU A 186 7.97 7.23 19.46
CA GLU A 186 9.30 7.45 18.84
C GLU A 186 9.73 8.92 18.96
N GLN A 187 8.81 9.88 18.75
CA GLN A 187 9.12 11.30 18.92
C GLN A 187 9.43 11.68 20.38
N GLU A 188 8.71 11.12 21.35
CA GLU A 188 8.99 11.34 22.77
C GLU A 188 10.35 10.75 23.20
N GLU A 189 10.70 9.57 22.69
CA GLU A 189 12.01 8.94 22.91
C GLU A 189 13.17 9.72 22.26
N ASP A 190 12.94 10.39 21.13
CA ASP A 190 13.95 11.27 20.50
C ASP A 190 14.08 12.65 21.19
N LEU A 191 13.01 13.17 21.77
CA LEU A 191 12.98 14.47 22.46
C LEU A 191 13.56 14.42 23.88
N THR A 192 13.33 13.31 24.60
CA THR A 192 13.82 13.10 25.99
C THR A 192 15.33 13.28 26.17
N PRO A 193 16.24 12.68 25.35
CA PRO A 193 17.68 12.87 25.51
C PRO A 193 18.14 14.29 25.21
N ASN A 194 17.38 15.05 24.41
CA ASN A 194 17.71 16.45 24.10
C ASN A 194 17.24 17.39 25.22
N LEU A 195 16.06 17.13 25.78
CA LEU A 195 15.51 17.88 26.91
C LEU A 195 16.38 17.70 28.18
N ASP A 196 16.89 16.48 28.41
CA ASP A 196 17.77 16.19 29.54
C ASP A 196 19.14 16.87 29.40
N LYS A 197 19.68 16.94 28.18
CA LYS A 197 20.90 17.70 27.89
C LYS A 197 20.70 19.21 28.09
N GLU A 198 19.57 19.76 27.67
CA GLU A 198 19.26 21.18 27.85
C GLU A 198 19.06 21.54 29.33
N LYS A 199 18.36 20.68 30.09
CA LYS A 199 18.22 20.84 31.56
C LYS A 199 19.58 20.76 32.27
N ALA A 200 20.42 19.80 31.90
CA ALA A 200 21.76 19.67 32.47
C ALA A 200 22.64 20.89 32.16
N ALA A 201 22.54 21.44 30.95
CA ALA A 201 23.26 22.66 30.56
C ALA A 201 22.79 23.90 31.33
N LYS A 202 21.48 24.05 31.56
CA LYS A 202 20.92 25.15 32.37
C LYS A 202 21.33 25.05 33.85
N GLN A 203 21.32 23.85 34.42
CA GLN A 203 21.79 23.62 35.80
C GLN A 203 23.28 23.93 35.95
N LEU A 204 24.11 23.58 34.97
CA LEU A 204 25.53 23.93 34.94
C LEU A 204 25.75 25.45 34.82
N GLN A 205 24.98 26.14 33.99
CA GLN A 205 25.05 27.60 33.86
C GLN A 205 24.64 28.32 35.15
N GLU A 206 23.57 27.88 35.83
CA GLU A 206 23.17 28.42 37.13
C GLU A 206 24.22 28.14 38.21
N ALA A 207 24.78 26.94 38.25
CA ALA A 207 25.86 26.60 39.18
C ALA A 207 27.10 27.47 38.96
N LEU A 208 27.51 27.70 37.70
CA LEU A 208 28.64 28.56 37.35
C LEU A 208 28.36 30.03 37.68
N LYS A 209 27.14 30.51 37.47
CA LYS A 209 26.74 31.87 37.84
C LYS A 209 26.78 32.08 39.35
N ASN A 210 26.26 31.14 40.12
CA ASN A 210 26.29 31.18 41.59
C ASN A 210 27.74 31.14 42.13
N ILE A 211 28.62 30.35 41.50
CA ILE A 211 30.05 30.35 41.83
C ILE A 211 30.66 31.72 41.55
N ASN A 212 30.39 32.30 40.38
CA ASN A 212 30.97 33.59 39.99
C ASN A 212 30.55 34.73 40.92
N GLU A 213 29.25 34.81 41.28
CA GLU A 213 28.72 35.76 42.27
C GLU A 213 29.32 35.54 43.67
N SER A 214 29.58 34.29 44.07
CA SER A 214 30.24 33.99 45.35
C SER A 214 31.70 34.47 45.38
N THR A 215 32.44 34.33 44.28
CA THR A 215 33.82 34.82 44.16
C THR A 215 33.90 36.35 44.13
N GLU A 216 32.99 37.05 43.46
CA GLU A 216 32.95 38.52 43.51
C GLU A 216 32.67 39.03 44.94
N SER A 217 31.73 38.40 45.65
CA SER A 217 31.44 38.73 47.06
C SER A 217 32.59 38.44 48.03
N PHE A 218 33.49 37.52 47.68
CA PHE A 218 34.68 37.18 48.47
C PHE A 218 35.76 38.24 48.33
N TRP A 219 36.00 38.77 47.12
CA TRP A 219 37.00 39.81 46.89
C TRP A 219 36.56 41.21 47.33
N ASP A 220 35.25 41.47 47.42
CA ASP A 220 34.72 42.73 47.96
C ASP A 220 34.79 42.83 49.50
N ASN A 221 35.08 41.73 50.20
CA ASN A 221 35.18 41.65 51.67
C ASN A 221 36.62 41.46 52.20
N VAL A 222 37.64 41.52 51.33
CA VAL A 222 39.08 41.43 51.68
C VAL A 222 39.74 42.80 51.51
#